data_AF-A0A2N1UG16-F1
#
_entry.id   AF-A0A2N1UG16-F1
#
_cell.length_a   1.000
_cell.length_b   1.000
_cell.length_c   1.000
_cell.angle_alpha   90.00
_cell.angle_beta   90.00
_cell.angle_gamma   90.00
#
_symmetry.space_group_name_H-M   'P 1'
#
loop_
_entity.id
_entity.type
_entity.pdbx_description
1 polymer ?
#
loop_
_entity_poly.entity_id
_entity_poly.type
_entity_poly.pdbx_seq_one_letter_code
_entity_poly.pdbx_strand_id
1 'polypeptide(L)' 'MPRDYKQHIDDILEAINCIREYTAGMTFASFEADKKTQHAVIRNLEIIGEAPEGGRRGTFP' A
#
# COMPACT_ATOMS: atom_id res chain seq x y z
N MET A 1 16.59 3.10 -21.41
CA MET A 1 17.08 3.96 -20.30
C MET A 1 17.04 3.11 -19.02
N PRO A 2 18.17 2.68 -18.43
CA PRO A 2 18.17 1.73 -17.30
C PRO A 2 18.04 2.44 -15.94
N ARG A 3 17.08 3.37 -15.81
CA ARG A 3 16.83 4.16 -14.58
C ARG A 3 15.53 3.80 -13.87
N ASP A 4 14.60 3.09 -14.51
CA ASP A 4 13.27 2.80 -13.95
C ASP A 4 13.30 1.90 -12.72
N TYR A 5 14.23 0.95 -12.65
CA TYR A 5 14.26 -0.01 -11.54
C TYR A 5 14.64 0.62 -10.20
N LYS A 6 15.48 1.66 -10.20
CA LYS A 6 15.82 2.39 -8.97
C LYS A 6 14.64 3.20 -8.46
N GLN A 7 13.92 3.88 -9.36
CA GLN A 7 12.72 4.63 -9.01
C GLN A 7 11.63 3.70 -8.45
N HIS A 8 11.43 2.54 -9.06
CA HIS A 8 10.50 1.54 -8.56
C HIS A 8 10.87 1.01 -7.15
N ILE A 9 12.16 0.79 -6.88
CA ILE A 9 12.61 0.42 -5.53
C ILE A 9 12.37 1.56 -4.54
N ASP A 10 12.65 2.81 -4.92
CA ASP A 10 12.43 3.97 -4.06
C ASP A 10 10.93 4.13 -3.72
N ASP A 11 10.04 3.93 -4.70
CA ASP A 11 8.58 3.96 -4.51
C ASP A 11 8.10 2.84 -3.57
N ILE A 12 8.66 1.63 -3.71
CA ILE A 12 8.39 0.50 -2.79
C ILE A 12 8.83 0.85 -1.37
N LEU A 13 10.02 1.42 -1.20
CA LEU A 13 10.56 1.78 0.11
C LEU A 13 9.73 2.88 0.77
N GLU A 14 9.30 3.88 0.00
CA GLU A 14 8.40 4.93 0.47
C GLU A 14 7.06 4.33 0.93
N ALA A 15 6.46 3.46 0.13
CA ALA A 15 5.20 2.81 0.48
C ALA A 15 5.30 1.95 1.75
N ILE A 16 6.40 1.21 1.93
CA ILE A 16 6.66 0.45 3.16
C ILE A 16 6.77 1.38 4.37
N ASN A 17 7.48 2.51 4.24
CA ASN A 17 7.61 3.49 5.33
C ASN A 17 6.27 4.10 5.70
N CYS A 18 5.45 4.50 4.72
CA CYS A 18 4.10 5.00 4.94
C CYS A 18 3.23 4.00 5.71
N ILE A 19 3.24 2.71 5.33
CA ILE A 19 2.48 1.67 6.04
C ILE A 19 2.92 1.59 7.51
N ARG A 20 4.23 1.60 7.76
CA ARG A 20 4.79 1.55 9.11
C ARG A 20 4.38 2.77 9.94
N GLU A 21 4.37 3.96 9.34
CA GLU A 21 3.96 5.19 10.03
C GLU A 21 2.46 5.19 10.37
N TYR A 22 1.61 4.77 9.43
CA TYR A 22 0.16 4.72 9.68
C TYR A 22 -0.21 3.69 10.74
N THR A 23 0.50 2.57 10.79
CA THR A 23 0.23 1.49 11.75
C THR A 23 1.02 1.63 13.06
N ALA A 24 1.92 2.61 13.16
CA ALA A 24 2.76 2.81 14.34
C ALA A 24 1.92 3.11 15.58
N GLY A 25 2.10 2.31 16.64
CA GLY A 25 1.38 2.47 17.89
C GLY A 25 -0.11 2.11 17.82
N MET A 26 -0.62 1.64 16.68
CA MET A 26 -1.98 1.13 16.57
C MET A 26 -2.06 -0.31 17.08
N THR A 27 -3.14 -0.60 17.80
CA THR A 27 -3.52 -1.99 18.07
C THR A 27 -4.28 -2.55 16.88
N PHE A 28 -4.34 -3.89 16.77
CA PHE A 28 -5.11 -4.54 15.72
C PHE A 28 -6.59 -4.12 15.74
N ALA A 29 -7.22 -4.04 16.92
CA ALA A 29 -8.61 -3.58 17.05
C ALA A 29 -8.79 -2.12 16.60
N SER A 30 -7.84 -1.24 16.89
CA SER A 30 -7.86 0.14 16.39
C SER A 30 -7.72 0.21 14.88
N PHE A 31 -6.89 -0.66 14.30
CA PHE A 31 -6.72 -0.75 12.86
C PHE A 31 -7.99 -1.29 12.19
N GLU A 32 -8.60 -2.34 12.73
CA GLU A 32 -9.85 -2.94 12.23
C GLU A 32 -11.04 -1.96 12.24
N ALA A 33 -11.10 -1.08 13.25
CA ALA A 33 -12.13 -0.04 13.32
C ALA A 33 -11.85 1.17 12.39
N ASP A 34 -10.60 1.39 11.97
CA ASP A 34 -10.20 2.54 11.15
C ASP A 34 -10.09 2.19 9.67
N LYS A 35 -11.21 2.33 8.95
CA LYS A 35 -11.28 2.13 7.50
C LYS A 35 -10.39 3.08 6.70
N LYS A 36 -10.12 4.28 7.19
CA LYS A 36 -9.26 5.25 6.49
C LYS A 36 -7.83 4.72 6.47
N THR A 37 -7.34 4.25 7.60
CA THR A 37 -6.00 3.67 7.71
C THR A 37 -5.90 2.37 6.91
N GLN A 38 -6.93 1.52 6.92
CA GLN A 38 -6.99 0.34 6.06
C GLN A 38 -6.87 0.70 4.56
N HIS A 39 -7.66 1.67 4.07
CA HIS A 39 -7.58 2.10 2.68
C HIS A 39 -6.19 2.66 2.33
N ALA A 40 -5.58 3.43 3.24
CA ALA A 40 -4.22 3.95 3.05
C ALA A 40 -3.19 2.83 2.96
N VAL A 41 -3.28 1.81 3.82
CA VAL A 41 -2.40 0.64 3.80
C VAL A 41 -2.60 -0.17 2.51
N ILE A 42 -3.84 -0.43 2.10
CA ILE A 42 -4.14 -1.15 0.85
C ILE A 42 -3.54 -0.43 -0.36
N ARG A 43 -3.68 0.90 -0.45
CA ARG A 43 -3.10 1.67 -1.56
C ARG A 43 -1.57 1.59 -1.59
N ASN A 44 -0.91 1.61 -0.44
CA ASN A 44 0.54 1.45 -0.38
C ASN A 44 0.98 0.03 -0.76
N LEU A 45 0.18 -0.99 -0.40
CA LEU A 45 0.41 -2.36 -0.84
C LEU A 45 0.20 -2.52 -2.36
N GLU A 46 -0.74 -1.78 -2.96
CA GLU A 46 -0.91 -1.73 -4.43
C GLU A 46 0.32 -1.12 -5.11
N ILE A 47 0.93 -0.07 -4.54
CA ILE A 47 2.17 0.54 -5.07
C ILE A 47 3.35 -0.44 -4.97
N ILE A 48 3.47 -1.15 -3.84
CA ILE A 48 4.48 -2.20 -3.67
C ILE A 48 4.24 -3.35 -4.65
N GLY A 49 2.96 -3.66 -4.88
CA GLY A 49 2.46 -4.74 -5.71
C GLY A 49 2.17 -4.34 -7.15
N GLU A 50 2.59 -3.15 -7.63
CA GLU A 50 2.55 -2.78 -9.05
C GLU A 50 3.54 -3.65 -9.84
N ALA A 51 3.22 -4.94 -9.91
CA ALA A 51 3.26 -5.70 -11.14
C ALA A 51 2.18 -5.13 -12.08
N PRO A 52 2.43 -5.11 -13.40
CA PRO A 52 1.48 -4.62 -14.38
C PRO A 52 0.32 -5.62 -14.54
N GLU A 53 -0.65 -5.64 -13.61
CA GLU A 53 -1.93 -6.32 -13.82
C GLU A 53 -3.08 -5.38 -13.49
N GLY A 54 -3.62 -4.80 -14.56
CA GLY A 54 -4.82 -3.99 -14.53
C GLY A 54 -6.06 -4.78 -14.08
N GLY A 55 -6.92 -4.07 -13.36
CA GLY A 55 -8.36 -4.23 -13.36
C GLY A 55 -8.91 -5.64 -13.21
N ARG A 56 -9.32 -5.99 -11.99
CA ARG A 56 -10.68 -6.52 -11.82
C ARG A 56 -11.41 -5.73 -10.74
N ARG A 57 -12.37 -4.93 -11.21
CA ARG A 57 -13.58 -4.58 -10.46
C ARG A 57 -14.12 -5.86 -9.82
N GLY A 58 -13.92 -6.01 -8.52
CA GLY A 58 -14.77 -6.87 -7.72
C GLY A 58 -16.08 -6.13 -7.49
N THR A 59 -17.11 -6.46 -8.26
CA THR A 59 -18.49 -6.30 -7.81
C THR A 59 -18.63 -7.11 -6.52
N PHE A 60 -18.79 -6.43 -5.39
CA PHE A 60 -19.23 -7.07 -4.15
C PHE A 60 -20.73 -7.38 -4.28
N PRO A 61 -21.18 -8.64 -4.10
CA PRO A 61 -22.59 -8.94 -3.84
C PRO A 61 -23.03 -8.43 -2.46
#